data_AF-A0A1S9D7K5-F1
#
_entry.id   AF-A0A1S9D7K5-F1
#
_cell.length_a   1.000
_cell.length_b   1.000
_cell.length_c   1.000
_cell.angle_alpha   90.00
_cell.angle_beta   90.00
_cell.angle_gamma   90.00
#
_symmetry.space_group_name_H-M   'P 1'
#
loop_
_entity.id
_entity.type
_entity.pdbx_description
1 polymer ?
#
loop_
_entity_poly.entity_id
_entity_poly.type
_entity_poly.pdbx_seq_one_letter_code
_entity_poly.pdbx_strand_id
1 'polypeptide(L)'
;MNVFGKNLATVEGADWQRHRKLTARAFNEKLHEAVWAESTRNSTKVMTKWNNTKPVYSTRSDMMALSLAVLFKACLNIDGDDKDDTRILAGDVAACQWHLDVVLKGISNPMALGRGFEGIKKLKRSHKALGELLTEFVEARTIRPKLSAHADLLSSILAPTDHRGLSSDEVTGNLFLFMFAGHETTANALIYIIHLMAIFPAWQDWALEEIDQLSHNRADGEEVPYYSQILPQTQRLRAILYETLRLYGPVPTLVRQTDPQAQTLVLPEQEIIIPKDTPVNVNTIALHTDPKQWGPDPLAWRPDRWILQPCDSPLQKVSNELLKYLFAWGDGPRLCPGQRFSQIEVFAVLLCFFKSYRVELVPSHDQTMDQARSHALSLIQNIEDNTRSRSQKKDPTKMNLSIENNPKIKFRLHIIIGSLLLLTFILVIARVADKGTPSSRTNTWGIAVCLKSAVFMIYQVVTAHAARFKRWASSKANMILNIIDTIFWFALFIISIMGTSGSHSTSSRALGVIIVILALVLWYVSQTY
;
A
#
# COMPACT_ATOMS: atom_id res chain seq x y z
N MET A 1 1.12 -8.86 -7.46
CA MET A 1 0.96 -9.96 -6.47
C MET A 1 1.68 -11.25 -6.85
N ASN A 2 1.88 -11.60 -8.14
CA ASN A 2 2.70 -12.75 -8.56
C ASN A 2 4.22 -12.46 -8.60
N VAL A 3 4.73 -11.64 -7.67
CA VAL A 3 6.08 -11.08 -7.76
C VAL A 3 7.17 -12.17 -7.74
N PHE A 4 6.97 -13.21 -6.92
CA PHE A 4 7.89 -14.34 -6.77
C PHE A 4 7.24 -15.69 -7.07
N GLY A 5 6.14 -15.68 -7.85
CA GLY A 5 5.36 -16.86 -8.19
C GLY A 5 3.88 -16.75 -7.86
N LYS A 6 3.10 -17.70 -8.39
CA LYS A 6 1.67 -17.86 -8.09
C LYS A 6 1.49 -18.17 -6.60
N ASN A 7 0.47 -17.60 -5.98
CA ASN A 7 0.24 -17.76 -4.55
C ASN A 7 -1.25 -17.72 -4.23
N LEU A 8 -1.61 -18.05 -2.99
CA LEU A 8 -2.99 -18.15 -2.53
C LEU A 8 -3.87 -16.92 -2.86
N ALA A 9 -3.28 -15.72 -2.94
CA ALA A 9 -4.01 -14.48 -3.25
C ALA A 9 -4.27 -14.28 -4.76
N THR A 10 -3.59 -15.01 -5.64
CA THR A 10 -3.63 -14.77 -7.10
C THR A 10 -4.12 -15.95 -7.93
N VAL A 11 -4.13 -17.16 -7.36
CA VAL A 11 -4.69 -18.34 -8.02
C VAL A 11 -6.21 -18.39 -7.87
N GLU A 12 -6.87 -19.06 -8.82
CA GLU A 12 -8.32 -19.24 -8.90
C GLU A 12 -8.69 -20.73 -9.09
N GLY A 13 -9.97 -21.07 -8.92
CA GLY A 13 -10.51 -22.40 -9.20
C GLY A 13 -9.82 -23.53 -8.41
N ALA A 14 -9.50 -24.63 -9.11
CA ALA A 14 -8.87 -25.81 -8.51
C ALA A 14 -7.46 -25.54 -7.96
N ASP A 15 -6.68 -24.66 -8.62
CA ASP A 15 -5.36 -24.24 -8.14
C ASP A 15 -5.50 -23.50 -6.80
N TRP A 16 -6.49 -22.62 -6.67
CA TRP A 16 -6.78 -21.97 -5.40
C TRP A 16 -7.14 -22.95 -4.30
N GLN A 17 -8.01 -23.91 -4.57
CA GLN A 17 -8.37 -24.94 -3.58
C GLN A 17 -7.14 -25.74 -3.12
N ARG A 18 -6.22 -26.06 -4.05
CA ARG A 18 -4.95 -26.73 -3.75
C ARG A 18 -4.07 -25.87 -2.85
N HIS A 19 -3.81 -24.62 -3.23
CA HIS A 19 -3.02 -23.68 -2.43
C HIS A 19 -3.62 -23.52 -1.04
N ARG A 20 -4.94 -23.26 -0.95
CA ARG A 20 -5.66 -23.07 0.32
C ARG A 20 -5.51 -24.28 1.23
N LYS A 21 -5.67 -25.48 0.70
CA LYS A 21 -5.57 -26.73 1.47
C LYS A 21 -4.15 -26.95 2.02
N LEU A 22 -3.12 -26.68 1.21
CA LEU A 22 -1.73 -26.92 1.60
C LEU A 22 -1.25 -25.89 2.63
N THR A 23 -1.61 -24.62 2.44
CA THR A 23 -1.21 -23.55 3.37
C THR A 23 -2.00 -23.59 4.68
N ALA A 24 -3.26 -24.02 4.67
CA ALA A 24 -4.10 -24.08 5.87
C ALA A 24 -3.54 -25.01 6.97
N ARG A 25 -2.75 -26.02 6.60
CA ARG A 25 -2.11 -26.95 7.56
C ARG A 25 -1.15 -26.27 8.54
N ALA A 26 -0.58 -25.14 8.11
CA ALA A 26 0.28 -24.33 8.95
C ALA A 26 -0.47 -23.68 10.11
N PHE A 27 -1.74 -23.30 9.91
CA PHE A 27 -2.57 -22.58 10.88
C PHE A 27 -3.22 -23.53 11.89
N ASN A 28 -2.36 -24.28 12.58
CA ASN A 28 -2.73 -25.25 13.61
C ASN A 28 -2.45 -24.70 15.03
N GLU A 29 -2.82 -25.48 16.05
CA GLU A 29 -2.69 -25.07 17.45
C GLU A 29 -1.24 -24.78 17.87
N LYS A 30 -0.27 -25.56 17.38
CA LYS A 30 1.15 -25.35 17.67
C LYS A 30 1.66 -24.02 17.10
N LEU A 31 1.19 -23.63 15.92
CA LEU A 31 1.50 -22.30 15.37
C LEU A 31 0.95 -21.21 16.29
N HIS A 32 -0.31 -21.35 16.69
CA HIS A 32 -0.98 -20.37 17.54
C HIS A 32 -0.32 -20.21 18.93
N GLU A 33 0.21 -21.30 19.50
CA GLU A 33 1.06 -21.25 20.70
C GLU A 33 2.31 -20.39 20.49
N ALA A 34 3.03 -20.64 19.39
CA ALA A 34 4.24 -19.90 19.06
C ALA A 34 3.95 -18.41 18.85
N VAL A 35 2.80 -18.10 18.22
CA VAL A 35 2.32 -16.73 18.03
C VAL A 35 2.06 -16.05 19.36
N TRP A 36 1.31 -16.71 20.26
CA TRP A 36 1.04 -16.17 21.59
C TRP A 36 2.33 -15.90 22.39
N ALA A 37 3.23 -16.89 22.41
CA ALA A 37 4.50 -16.81 23.12
C ALA A 37 5.37 -15.66 22.59
N GLU A 38 5.55 -15.56 21.27
CA GLU A 38 6.37 -14.49 20.71
C GLU A 38 5.71 -13.11 20.77
N SER A 39 4.39 -13.04 20.68
CA SER A 39 3.67 -11.77 20.88
C SER A 39 3.89 -11.27 22.30
N THR A 40 3.80 -12.14 23.30
CA THR A 40 4.02 -11.81 24.71
C THR A 40 5.47 -11.39 24.97
N ARG A 41 6.44 -12.13 24.42
CA ARG A 41 7.87 -11.84 24.56
C ARG A 41 8.22 -10.48 23.94
N ASN A 42 7.83 -10.23 22.70
CA ASN A 42 8.12 -8.96 22.03
C ASN A 42 7.34 -7.79 22.65
N SER A 43 6.12 -8.03 23.13
CA SER A 43 5.38 -7.02 23.89
C SER A 43 6.13 -6.60 25.16
N THR A 44 6.73 -7.56 25.86
CA THR A 44 7.56 -7.27 27.05
C THR A 44 8.80 -6.43 26.69
N LYS A 45 9.45 -6.72 25.55
CA LYS A 45 10.57 -5.91 25.03
C LYS A 45 10.12 -4.47 24.72
N VAL A 46 8.99 -4.30 24.04
CA VAL A 46 8.42 -2.99 23.70
C VAL A 46 8.06 -2.22 24.98
N MET A 47 7.40 -2.84 25.95
CA MET A 47 7.05 -2.19 27.22
C MET A 47 8.27 -1.79 28.03
N THR A 48 9.31 -2.63 28.06
CA THR A 48 10.59 -2.28 28.70
C THR A 48 11.19 -1.02 28.06
N LYS A 49 11.21 -0.96 26.72
CA LYS A 49 11.67 0.22 25.98
C LYS A 49 10.83 1.44 26.29
N TRP A 50 9.51 1.35 26.20
CA TRP A 50 8.58 2.47 26.42
C TRP A 50 8.65 2.99 27.85
N ASN A 51 8.85 2.11 28.84
CA ASN A 51 9.01 2.52 30.23
C ASN A 51 10.28 3.38 30.45
N ASN A 52 11.33 3.11 29.69
CA ASN A 52 12.60 3.85 29.73
C ASN A 52 12.62 5.09 28.82
N THR A 53 11.64 5.25 27.91
CA THR A 53 11.63 6.30 26.86
C THR A 53 10.34 7.10 26.87
N LYS A 54 9.99 7.66 28.04
CA LYS A 54 8.80 8.51 28.19
C LYS A 54 9.15 9.98 27.83
N PRO A 55 8.35 10.67 26.98
CA PRO A 55 7.17 10.17 26.28
C PRO A 55 7.51 9.37 25.01
N VAL A 56 6.62 8.44 24.64
CA VAL A 56 6.75 7.65 23.41
C VAL A 56 6.25 8.47 22.22
N TYR A 57 7.14 8.83 21.30
CA TYR A 57 6.80 9.67 20.14
C TYR A 57 6.21 8.91 18.94
N SER A 58 6.39 7.59 18.88
CA SER A 58 5.89 6.77 17.78
C SER A 58 5.73 5.33 18.22
N THR A 59 4.58 4.73 17.95
CA THR A 59 4.33 3.30 18.15
C THR A 59 4.53 2.49 16.86
N ARG A 60 4.60 3.15 15.70
CA ARG A 60 4.58 2.47 14.38
C ARG A 60 5.76 1.52 14.19
N SER A 61 6.98 1.98 14.44
CA SER A 61 8.18 1.15 14.27
C SER A 61 8.13 -0.09 15.16
N ASP A 62 7.63 0.09 16.38
CA ASP A 62 7.65 -0.93 17.42
C ASP A 62 6.58 -1.99 17.15
N MET A 63 5.38 -1.58 16.73
CA MET A 63 4.31 -2.50 16.33
C MET A 63 4.68 -3.26 15.05
N MET A 64 5.28 -2.59 14.06
CA MET A 64 5.73 -3.23 12.83
C MET A 64 6.83 -4.27 13.09
N ALA A 65 7.81 -3.94 13.95
CA ALA A 65 8.87 -4.86 14.32
C ALA A 65 8.32 -6.06 15.12
N LEU A 66 7.40 -5.83 16.05
CA LEU A 66 6.75 -6.88 16.84
C LEU A 66 6.00 -7.86 15.93
N SER A 67 5.05 -7.38 15.12
CA SER A 67 4.23 -8.25 14.27
C SER A 67 5.06 -9.02 13.25
N LEU A 68 6.16 -8.42 12.81
CA LEU A 68 7.07 -9.07 11.89
C LEU A 68 7.90 -10.17 12.57
N ALA A 69 8.38 -9.95 13.80
CA ALA A 69 9.05 -10.99 14.59
C ALA A 69 8.12 -12.18 14.86
N VAL A 70 6.85 -11.92 15.18
CA VAL A 70 5.81 -12.95 15.35
C VAL A 70 5.64 -13.75 14.05
N LEU A 71 5.60 -13.08 12.90
CA LEU A 71 5.50 -13.76 11.61
C LEU A 71 6.73 -14.58 11.25
N PHE A 72 7.95 -14.11 11.56
CA PHE A 72 9.15 -14.88 11.32
C PHE A 72 9.18 -16.16 12.16
N LYS A 73 8.77 -16.07 13.43
CA LYS A 73 8.56 -17.27 14.27
C LYS A 73 7.51 -18.20 13.67
N ALA A 74 6.39 -17.66 13.22
CA ALA A 74 5.30 -18.47 12.66
C ALA A 74 5.65 -19.11 11.30
N CYS A 75 6.31 -18.37 10.42
CA CYS A 75 6.56 -18.81 9.05
C CYS A 75 7.79 -19.69 8.95
N LEU A 76 8.84 -19.36 9.71
CA LEU A 76 10.16 -19.97 9.60
C LEU A 76 10.62 -20.63 10.90
N ASN A 77 9.96 -20.35 12.03
CA ASN A 77 10.41 -20.72 13.38
C ASN A 77 11.88 -20.35 13.59
N ILE A 78 12.13 -19.08 13.30
CA ILE A 78 13.32 -18.30 13.63
C ILE A 78 13.07 -17.64 14.99
N ASP A 79 14.04 -17.72 15.89
CA ASP A 79 14.00 -17.07 17.20
C ASP A 79 14.73 -15.73 17.08
N GLY A 80 14.01 -14.61 17.23
CA GLY A 80 14.54 -13.26 16.98
C GLY A 80 15.64 -12.76 17.93
N ASP A 81 16.32 -13.65 18.66
CA ASP A 81 17.49 -13.39 19.52
C ASP A 81 18.76 -14.09 19.02
N ASP A 82 18.71 -14.95 18.00
CA ASP A 82 19.95 -15.47 17.38
C ASP A 82 20.63 -14.36 16.58
N LYS A 83 21.95 -14.22 16.70
CA LYS A 83 22.72 -13.13 16.06
C LYS A 83 22.67 -13.22 14.54
N ASP A 84 22.57 -14.43 14.00
CA ASP A 84 22.40 -14.67 12.56
C ASP A 84 20.98 -14.32 12.09
N ASP A 85 19.96 -14.64 12.90
CA ASP A 85 18.55 -14.32 12.63
C ASP A 85 18.26 -12.81 12.73
N THR A 86 18.89 -12.12 13.69
CA THR A 86 18.74 -10.67 13.92
C THR A 86 19.27 -9.84 12.74
N ARG A 87 20.28 -10.35 12.01
CA ARG A 87 20.83 -9.69 10.81
C ARG A 87 19.83 -9.73 9.66
N ILE A 88 19.15 -10.86 9.47
CA ILE A 88 18.07 -11.06 8.50
C ILE A 88 16.85 -10.19 8.86
N LEU A 89 16.51 -10.14 10.15
CA LEU A 89 15.42 -9.33 10.71
C LEU A 89 15.64 -7.81 10.67
N ALA A 90 16.88 -7.32 10.65
CA ALA A 90 17.15 -5.87 10.71
C ALA A 90 17.50 -5.25 9.34
N GLY A 91 18.27 -5.96 8.52
CA GLY A 91 18.69 -5.48 7.19
C GLY A 91 17.60 -5.57 6.13
N ASP A 92 16.85 -6.68 6.14
CA ASP A 92 15.91 -7.00 5.06
C ASP A 92 14.49 -6.51 5.31
N VAL A 93 14.16 -6.17 6.55
CA VAL A 93 12.83 -5.66 6.91
C VAL A 93 12.56 -4.28 6.32
N ALA A 94 13.54 -3.39 6.34
CA ALA A 94 13.42 -2.09 5.66
C ALA A 94 13.32 -2.25 4.13
N ALA A 95 13.98 -3.28 3.56
CA ALA A 95 13.90 -3.59 2.14
C ALA A 95 12.54 -4.21 1.76
N CYS A 96 12.01 -5.11 2.58
CA CYS A 96 10.66 -5.68 2.48
C CYS A 96 9.59 -4.59 2.58
N GLN A 97 9.65 -3.76 3.63
CA GLN A 97 8.72 -2.65 3.85
C GLN A 97 8.76 -1.65 2.69
N TRP A 98 9.94 -1.35 2.15
CA TRP A 98 10.05 -0.43 1.02
C TRP A 98 9.58 -1.06 -0.31
N HIS A 99 9.91 -2.33 -0.58
CA HIS A 99 9.40 -3.03 -1.76
C HIS A 99 7.87 -3.05 -1.74
N LEU A 100 7.31 -3.27 -0.56
CA LEU A 100 5.89 -3.28 -0.35
C LEU A 100 5.24 -1.90 -0.52
N ASP A 101 5.82 -0.87 0.10
CA ASP A 101 5.42 0.51 -0.09
C ASP A 101 5.40 0.86 -1.58
N VAL A 102 6.38 0.39 -2.34
CA VAL A 102 6.45 0.61 -3.79
C VAL A 102 5.40 -0.20 -4.56
N VAL A 103 5.14 -1.45 -4.19
CA VAL A 103 4.08 -2.24 -4.86
C VAL A 103 2.71 -1.62 -4.58
N LEU A 104 2.40 -1.32 -3.31
CA LEU A 104 1.10 -0.77 -2.91
C LEU A 104 0.90 0.68 -3.37
N LYS A 105 1.90 1.55 -3.18
CA LYS A 105 1.83 2.98 -3.60
C LYS A 105 2.11 3.16 -5.08
N GLY A 106 2.89 2.29 -5.72
CA GLY A 106 3.19 2.36 -7.15
C GLY A 106 2.03 1.93 -8.04
N ILE A 107 1.16 1.02 -7.56
CA ILE A 107 -0.11 0.66 -8.23
C ILE A 107 -1.07 1.86 -8.25
N SER A 108 -1.12 2.63 -7.16
CA SER A 108 -2.06 3.75 -6.99
C SER A 108 -1.49 5.11 -7.44
N ASN A 109 -0.18 5.29 -7.42
CA ASN A 109 0.49 6.55 -7.76
C ASN A 109 1.90 6.31 -8.33
N PRO A 110 2.05 6.33 -9.67
CA PRO A 110 3.34 6.18 -10.34
C PRO A 110 4.38 7.23 -9.91
N MET A 111 3.96 8.39 -9.40
CA MET A 111 4.85 9.44 -8.90
C MET A 111 5.40 9.14 -7.49
N ALA A 112 4.79 8.23 -6.73
CA ALA A 112 5.22 7.82 -5.39
C ALA A 112 6.47 6.93 -5.40
N LEU A 113 6.82 6.35 -6.55
CA LEU A 113 8.07 5.61 -6.80
C LEU A 113 9.35 6.49 -6.71
N GLY A 114 9.20 7.80 -6.55
CA GLY A 114 10.31 8.75 -6.65
C GLY A 114 10.72 9.02 -8.10
N ARG A 115 11.59 10.02 -8.28
CA ARG A 115 11.94 10.60 -9.58
C ARG A 115 12.68 9.61 -10.51
N GLY A 116 11.96 8.89 -11.38
CA GLY A 116 12.53 8.24 -12.56
C GLY A 116 13.49 7.07 -12.29
N PHE A 117 14.62 7.04 -13.00
CA PHE A 117 15.54 5.88 -13.11
C PHE A 117 16.07 5.35 -11.77
N GLU A 118 16.29 6.21 -10.77
CA GLU A 118 16.82 5.79 -9.46
C GLU A 118 15.81 5.00 -8.64
N GLY A 119 14.51 5.36 -8.72
CA GLY A 119 13.43 4.61 -8.09
C GLY A 119 13.29 3.20 -8.67
N ILE A 120 13.38 3.09 -10.01
CA ILE A 120 13.37 1.80 -10.71
C ILE A 120 14.60 0.96 -10.35
N LYS A 121 15.79 1.58 -10.28
CA LYS A 121 17.03 0.88 -9.91
C LYS A 121 16.97 0.35 -8.48
N LYS A 122 16.45 1.14 -7.54
CA LYS A 122 16.23 0.72 -6.15
C LYS A 122 15.17 -0.39 -6.08
N LEU A 123 14.09 -0.30 -6.85
CA LEU A 123 13.06 -1.35 -6.95
C LEU A 123 13.65 -2.68 -7.39
N LYS A 124 14.46 -2.67 -8.45
CA LYS A 124 15.16 -3.87 -8.92
C LYS A 124 16.10 -4.45 -7.85
N ARG A 125 16.84 -3.60 -7.13
CA ARG A 125 17.72 -4.05 -6.03
C ARG A 125 16.95 -4.70 -4.89
N SER A 126 15.89 -4.04 -4.40
CA SER A 126 15.08 -4.58 -3.31
C SER A 126 14.33 -5.85 -3.71
N HIS A 127 13.79 -5.90 -4.93
CA HIS A 127 13.17 -7.11 -5.48
C HIS A 127 14.17 -8.27 -5.52
N LYS A 128 15.39 -8.02 -6.01
CA LYS A 128 16.45 -9.02 -6.07
C LYS A 128 16.85 -9.52 -4.67
N ALA A 129 17.14 -8.61 -3.74
CA ALA A 129 17.53 -8.96 -2.38
C ALA A 129 16.46 -9.78 -1.66
N LEU A 130 15.19 -9.38 -1.79
CA LEU A 130 14.08 -10.14 -1.22
C LEU A 130 13.91 -11.52 -1.87
N GLY A 131 14.05 -11.61 -3.19
CA GLY A 131 14.03 -12.89 -3.89
C GLY A 131 15.13 -13.83 -3.41
N GLU A 132 16.37 -13.33 -3.30
CA GLU A 132 17.52 -14.08 -2.80
C GLU A 132 17.28 -14.58 -1.36
N LEU A 133 16.76 -13.72 -0.49
CA LEU A 133 16.42 -14.10 0.89
C LEU A 133 15.35 -15.20 0.97
N LEU A 134 14.26 -15.05 0.22
CA LEU A 134 13.19 -16.05 0.20
C LEU A 134 13.69 -17.39 -0.32
N THR A 135 14.51 -17.38 -1.37
CA THR A 135 15.16 -18.58 -1.90
C THR A 135 16.08 -19.21 -0.86
N GLU A 136 16.91 -18.43 -0.18
CA GLU A 136 17.80 -18.93 0.88
C GLU A 136 17.02 -19.63 1.99
N PHE A 137 15.88 -19.07 2.43
CA PHE A 137 15.02 -19.74 3.42
C PHE A 137 14.46 -21.07 2.92
N VAL A 138 13.99 -21.11 1.67
CA VAL A 138 13.43 -22.32 1.06
C VAL A 138 14.50 -23.39 0.90
N GLU A 139 15.70 -23.03 0.41
CA GLU A 139 16.83 -23.94 0.24
C GLU A 139 17.34 -24.47 1.58
N ALA A 140 17.56 -23.59 2.56
CA ALA A 140 18.00 -23.97 3.90
C ALA A 140 17.02 -24.97 4.54
N ARG A 141 15.71 -24.76 4.36
CA ARG A 141 14.68 -25.68 4.88
C ARG A 141 14.63 -27.01 4.12
N THR A 142 14.88 -26.98 2.81
CA THR A 142 14.91 -28.19 1.97
C THR A 142 16.09 -29.08 2.34
N ILE A 143 17.26 -28.49 2.61
CA ILE A 143 18.47 -29.21 3.02
C ILE A 143 18.34 -29.75 4.45
N ARG A 144 17.71 -29.00 5.35
CA ARG A 144 17.50 -29.37 6.76
C ARG A 144 16.00 -29.42 7.06
N PRO A 145 15.29 -30.46 6.59
CA PRO A 145 13.87 -30.59 6.85
C PRO A 145 13.64 -30.74 8.36
N LYS A 146 12.67 -30.01 8.90
CA LYS A 146 12.22 -30.24 10.27
C LYS A 146 11.44 -31.55 10.33
N LEU A 147 11.57 -32.26 11.46
CA LEU A 147 10.93 -33.55 11.71
C LEU A 147 9.39 -33.52 11.61
N SER A 148 8.76 -32.34 11.70
CA SER A 148 7.30 -32.19 11.60
C SER A 148 6.91 -31.18 10.53
N ALA A 149 6.05 -31.61 9.60
CA ALA A 149 5.37 -30.75 8.63
C ALA A 149 4.54 -29.63 9.29
N HIS A 150 4.17 -29.77 10.57
CA HIS A 150 3.36 -28.82 11.31
C HIS A 150 4.19 -27.83 12.15
N ALA A 151 5.52 -27.83 11.99
CA ALA A 151 6.41 -27.00 12.79
C ALA A 151 6.26 -25.50 12.51
N ASP A 152 6.05 -25.13 11.24
CA ASP A 152 5.87 -23.76 10.77
C ASP A 152 5.24 -23.78 9.35
N LEU A 153 4.93 -22.59 8.82
CA LEU A 153 4.35 -22.46 7.48
C LEU A 153 5.22 -23.07 6.39
N LEU A 154 6.53 -22.76 6.40
CA LEU A 154 7.44 -23.22 5.37
C LEU A 154 7.54 -24.76 5.35
N SER A 155 7.58 -25.39 6.52
CA SER A 155 7.55 -26.86 6.65
C SER A 155 6.24 -27.44 6.15
N SER A 156 5.11 -26.74 6.34
CA SER A 156 3.79 -27.21 5.89
C SER A 156 3.67 -27.21 4.37
N ILE A 157 4.19 -26.17 3.71
CA ILE A 157 4.13 -26.03 2.25
C ILE A 157 5.20 -26.84 1.51
N LEU A 158 6.33 -27.15 2.17
CA LEU A 158 7.37 -28.06 1.66
C LEU A 158 7.09 -29.53 1.95
N ALA A 159 6.14 -29.84 2.83
CA ALA A 159 5.83 -31.22 3.22
C ALA A 159 5.51 -32.07 1.98
N PRO A 160 6.09 -33.27 1.86
CA PRO A 160 5.77 -34.18 0.76
C PRO A 160 4.26 -34.39 0.71
N THR A 161 3.69 -34.08 -0.44
CA THR A 161 2.37 -34.56 -0.82
C THR A 161 2.59 -35.37 -2.09
N ASP A 162 1.59 -36.15 -2.53
CA ASP A 162 1.67 -36.89 -3.80
C ASP A 162 1.93 -35.93 -5.00
N HIS A 163 1.50 -36.27 -6.22
CA HIS A 163 1.57 -35.36 -7.39
C HIS A 163 0.75 -34.03 -7.26
N ARG A 164 0.37 -33.61 -6.06
CA ARG A 164 -0.45 -32.43 -5.73
C ARG A 164 0.27 -31.37 -4.87
N GLY A 165 1.59 -31.45 -4.72
CA GLY A 165 2.38 -30.44 -4.00
C GLY A 165 2.47 -29.09 -4.71
N LEU A 166 3.05 -28.12 -4.02
CA LEU A 166 3.40 -26.83 -4.61
C LEU A 166 4.74 -26.92 -5.34
N SER A 167 4.87 -26.24 -6.48
CA SER A 167 6.18 -26.04 -7.12
C SER A 167 7.08 -25.12 -6.29
N SER A 168 8.39 -25.09 -6.59
CA SER A 168 9.33 -24.17 -5.93
C SER A 168 8.86 -22.71 -6.01
N ASP A 169 8.42 -22.26 -7.20
CA ASP A 169 7.90 -20.90 -7.40
C ASP A 169 6.61 -20.66 -6.61
N GLU A 170 5.73 -21.66 -6.48
CA GLU A 170 4.53 -21.55 -5.67
C GLU A 170 4.83 -21.50 -4.17
N VAL A 171 5.86 -22.22 -3.70
CA VAL A 171 6.34 -22.16 -2.32
C VAL A 171 6.88 -20.76 -2.02
N THR A 172 7.80 -20.25 -2.84
CA THR A 172 8.37 -18.90 -2.68
C THR A 172 7.29 -17.82 -2.77
N GLY A 173 6.36 -17.95 -3.73
CA GLY A 173 5.23 -17.03 -3.87
C GLY A 173 4.31 -17.00 -2.65
N ASN A 174 4.00 -18.16 -2.06
CA ASN A 174 3.20 -18.22 -0.83
C ASN A 174 3.98 -17.70 0.39
N LEU A 175 5.26 -18.05 0.53
CA LEU A 175 6.09 -17.53 1.63
C LEU A 175 6.12 -16.00 1.61
N PHE A 176 6.34 -15.39 0.44
CA PHE A 176 6.26 -13.94 0.26
C PHE A 176 4.90 -13.38 0.67
N LEU A 177 3.80 -13.99 0.21
CA LEU A 177 2.45 -13.56 0.53
C LEU A 177 2.22 -13.53 2.05
N PHE A 178 2.56 -14.60 2.78
CA PHE A 178 2.26 -14.69 4.21
C PHE A 178 3.16 -13.77 5.05
N MET A 179 4.44 -13.64 4.71
CA MET A 179 5.34 -12.68 5.37
C MET A 179 4.85 -11.24 5.18
N PHE A 180 4.27 -10.92 4.03
CA PHE A 180 3.72 -9.60 3.78
C PHE A 180 2.36 -9.41 4.47
N ALA A 181 1.38 -10.25 4.17
CA ALA A 181 -0.02 -10.01 4.51
C ALA A 181 -0.29 -9.97 6.03
N GLY A 182 0.51 -10.67 6.84
CA GLY A 182 0.24 -10.80 8.28
C GLY A 182 0.81 -9.70 9.17
N HIS A 183 1.93 -9.04 8.82
CA HIS A 183 2.61 -8.12 9.77
C HIS A 183 2.00 -6.73 9.70
N GLU A 184 1.85 -6.19 8.49
CA GLU A 184 1.48 -4.79 8.30
C GLU A 184 0.02 -4.55 8.71
N THR A 185 -0.86 -5.51 8.43
CA THR A 185 -2.28 -5.44 8.78
C THR A 185 -2.47 -5.49 10.31
N THR A 186 -1.85 -6.45 10.97
CA THR A 186 -1.94 -6.63 12.43
C THR A 186 -1.29 -5.46 13.18
N ALA A 187 -0.11 -5.02 12.77
CA ALA A 187 0.56 -3.86 13.35
C ALA A 187 -0.27 -2.59 13.22
N ASN A 188 -0.87 -2.32 12.06
CA ASN A 188 -1.73 -1.15 11.88
C ASN A 188 -3.00 -1.23 12.76
N ALA A 189 -3.60 -2.41 12.92
CA ALA A 189 -4.73 -2.59 13.84
C ALA A 189 -4.31 -2.26 15.29
N LEU A 190 -3.18 -2.79 15.76
CA LEU A 190 -2.63 -2.48 17.09
C LEU A 190 -2.35 -0.98 17.27
N ILE A 191 -1.77 -0.32 16.27
CA ILE A 191 -1.53 1.13 16.29
C ILE A 191 -2.85 1.87 16.51
N TYR A 192 -3.90 1.58 15.74
CA TYR A 192 -5.20 2.24 15.92
C TYR A 192 -5.80 1.95 17.29
N ILE A 193 -5.79 0.69 17.76
CA ILE A 193 -6.35 0.32 19.08
C ILE A 193 -5.66 1.13 20.19
N ILE A 194 -4.33 1.16 20.23
CA ILE A 194 -3.57 1.87 21.26
C ILE A 194 -3.90 3.37 21.28
N HIS A 195 -3.97 4.02 20.11
CA HIS A 195 -4.29 5.44 20.04
C HIS A 195 -5.75 5.72 20.39
N LEU A 196 -6.69 4.89 19.94
CA LEU A 196 -8.11 5.05 20.25
C LEU A 196 -8.38 4.84 21.75
N MET A 197 -7.71 3.88 22.39
CA MET A 197 -7.78 3.70 23.84
C MET A 197 -7.19 4.91 24.60
N ALA A 198 -6.16 5.57 24.08
CA ALA A 198 -5.62 6.82 24.66
C ALA A 198 -6.59 8.02 24.48
N ILE A 199 -7.29 8.07 23.35
CA ILE A 199 -8.28 9.11 23.02
C ILE A 199 -9.55 8.95 23.87
N PHE A 200 -9.99 7.71 24.08
CA PHE A 200 -11.23 7.37 24.77
C PHE A 200 -10.95 6.56 26.06
N PRO A 201 -10.53 7.23 27.16
CA PRO A 201 -10.14 6.55 28.39
C PRO A 201 -11.26 5.69 29.00
N ALA A 202 -12.52 6.06 28.85
CA ALA A 202 -13.64 5.26 29.35
C ALA A 202 -13.70 3.86 28.72
N TRP A 203 -13.36 3.73 27.43
CA TRP A 203 -13.26 2.42 26.78
C TRP A 203 -12.00 1.66 27.21
N GLN A 204 -10.94 2.38 27.57
CA GLN A 204 -9.74 1.79 28.17
C GLN A 204 -10.05 1.21 29.55
N ASP A 205 -10.72 1.97 30.42
CA ASP A 205 -11.18 1.52 31.73
C ASP A 205 -12.10 0.30 31.63
N TRP A 206 -13.05 0.35 30.71
CA TRP A 206 -13.95 -0.76 30.43
C TRP A 206 -13.20 -2.04 30.02
N ALA A 207 -12.17 -1.94 29.20
CA ALA A 207 -11.35 -3.10 28.85
C ALA A 207 -10.45 -3.57 30.01
N LEU A 208 -9.89 -2.64 30.77
CA LEU A 208 -9.02 -2.94 31.91
C LEU A 208 -9.75 -3.72 33.00
N GLU A 209 -11.02 -3.40 33.27
CA GLU A 209 -11.86 -4.20 34.19
C GLU A 209 -11.90 -5.70 33.79
N GLU A 210 -11.99 -6.02 32.49
CA GLU A 210 -11.94 -7.40 32.00
C GLU A 210 -10.55 -8.03 32.19
N ILE A 211 -9.47 -7.27 31.92
CA ILE A 211 -8.08 -7.72 32.11
C ILE A 211 -7.78 -8.00 33.59
N ASP A 212 -8.28 -7.14 34.48
CA ASP A 212 -8.11 -7.25 35.93
C ASP A 212 -8.86 -8.48 36.46
N GLN A 213 -10.09 -8.74 36.01
CA GLN A 213 -10.83 -9.95 36.36
C GLN A 213 -10.10 -11.23 35.94
N LEU A 214 -9.48 -11.23 34.75
CA LEU A 214 -8.64 -12.34 34.27
C LEU A 214 -7.36 -12.52 35.09
N SER A 215 -6.94 -11.50 35.84
CA SER A 215 -5.75 -11.52 36.68
C SER A 215 -6.08 -11.87 38.14
N HIS A 216 -7.21 -11.40 38.67
CA HIS A 216 -7.65 -11.60 40.06
C HIS A 216 -8.30 -12.96 40.32
N ASN A 217 -8.87 -13.62 39.31
CA ASN A 217 -9.40 -14.98 39.44
C ASN A 217 -8.31 -16.07 39.56
N ARG A 218 -7.09 -15.70 39.98
CA ARG A 218 -5.95 -16.62 40.09
C ARG A 218 -5.41 -16.64 41.51
N ALA A 219 -5.19 -17.83 42.03
CA ALA A 219 -4.44 -18.00 43.27
C ALA A 219 -2.94 -17.74 43.02
N ASP A 220 -2.23 -17.21 44.03
CA ASP A 220 -0.77 -17.08 43.97
C ASP A 220 -0.14 -18.45 43.69
N GLY A 221 0.61 -18.55 42.59
CA GLY A 221 1.31 -19.77 42.17
C GLY A 221 0.63 -20.60 41.08
N GLU A 222 -0.54 -20.22 40.58
CA GLU A 222 -1.13 -20.87 39.39
C GLU A 222 -0.32 -20.55 38.12
N GLU A 223 -0.13 -21.58 37.29
CA GLU A 223 0.51 -21.47 35.98
C GLU A 223 -0.30 -20.51 35.08
N VAL A 224 0.37 -19.71 34.27
CA VAL A 224 -0.31 -18.76 33.37
C VAL A 224 -1.24 -19.55 32.46
N PRO A 225 -2.57 -19.30 32.48
CA PRO A 225 -3.52 -20.06 31.70
C PRO A 225 -3.15 -19.99 30.22
N TYR A 226 -3.32 -21.12 29.57
CA TYR A 226 -3.05 -21.23 28.15
C TYR A 226 -4.01 -20.31 27.38
N TYR A 227 -3.56 -19.75 26.26
CA TYR A 227 -4.33 -18.71 25.56
C TYR A 227 -5.75 -19.17 25.17
N SER A 228 -5.95 -20.47 24.88
CA SER A 228 -7.27 -21.04 24.59
C SER A 228 -8.28 -20.92 25.74
N GLN A 229 -7.81 -20.77 26.98
CA GLN A 229 -8.65 -20.53 28.16
C GLN A 229 -8.92 -19.04 28.39
N ILE A 230 -7.96 -18.17 28.02
CA ILE A 230 -8.06 -16.72 28.19
C ILE A 230 -8.95 -16.10 27.13
N LEU A 231 -8.71 -16.40 25.85
CA LEU A 231 -9.36 -15.72 24.73
C LEU A 231 -10.89 -15.81 24.72
N PRO A 232 -11.54 -16.92 25.11
CA PRO A 232 -13.00 -16.96 25.20
C PRO A 232 -13.59 -15.93 26.18
N GLN A 233 -12.80 -15.48 27.16
CA GLN A 233 -13.22 -14.55 28.20
C GLN A 233 -12.93 -13.08 27.85
N THR A 234 -12.21 -12.78 26.77
CA THR A 234 -11.80 -11.42 26.37
C THR A 234 -12.79 -10.73 25.42
N GLN A 235 -14.04 -10.59 25.86
CA GLN A 235 -15.17 -10.15 25.06
C GLN A 235 -15.15 -8.63 24.83
N ARG A 236 -14.71 -7.85 25.80
CA ARG A 236 -14.51 -6.39 25.67
C ARG A 236 -13.32 -6.07 24.77
N LEU A 237 -12.20 -6.78 24.94
CA LEU A 237 -11.06 -6.64 24.02
C LEU A 237 -11.44 -7.03 22.59
N ARG A 238 -12.29 -8.05 22.42
CA ARG A 238 -12.80 -8.44 21.10
C ARG A 238 -13.70 -7.36 20.50
N ALA A 239 -14.57 -6.76 21.29
CA ALA A 239 -15.39 -5.63 20.87
C ALA A 239 -14.53 -4.43 20.43
N ILE A 240 -13.44 -4.13 21.15
CA ILE A 240 -12.46 -3.10 20.76
C ILE A 240 -11.79 -3.43 19.43
N LEU A 241 -11.35 -4.68 19.24
CA LEU A 241 -10.76 -5.13 17.98
C LEU A 241 -11.75 -4.98 16.82
N TYR A 242 -12.99 -5.46 16.99
CA TYR A 242 -14.00 -5.43 15.94
C TYR A 242 -14.42 -4.01 15.58
N GLU A 243 -14.61 -3.14 16.58
CA GLU A 243 -14.96 -1.74 16.33
C GLU A 243 -13.82 -0.98 15.65
N THR A 244 -12.58 -1.29 16.01
CA THR A 244 -11.41 -0.70 15.36
C THR A 244 -11.30 -1.17 13.91
N LEU A 245 -11.47 -2.45 13.63
CA LEU A 245 -11.41 -2.97 12.27
C LEU A 245 -12.60 -2.54 11.39
N ARG A 246 -13.75 -2.25 12.00
CA ARG A 246 -14.91 -1.69 11.32
C ARG A 246 -14.63 -0.30 10.75
N LEU A 247 -14.01 0.59 11.53
CA LEU A 247 -13.74 1.97 11.10
C LEU A 247 -12.37 2.17 10.45
N TYR A 248 -11.37 1.43 10.91
CA TYR A 248 -9.96 1.65 10.59
C TYR A 248 -9.27 0.34 10.14
N GLY A 249 -10.05 -0.55 9.52
CA GLY A 249 -9.56 -1.80 8.93
C GLY A 249 -8.45 -1.57 7.89
N PRO A 250 -7.33 -2.29 7.95
CA PRO A 250 -6.20 -2.10 7.02
C PRO A 250 -6.54 -2.38 5.54
N VAL A 251 -7.62 -3.12 5.27
CA VAL A 251 -8.06 -3.51 3.91
C VAL A 251 -9.45 -2.90 3.63
N PRO A 252 -9.50 -1.68 3.06
CA PRO A 252 -10.77 -0.95 2.86
C PRO A 252 -11.59 -1.39 1.64
N THR A 253 -11.02 -2.22 0.78
CA THR A 253 -11.64 -2.66 -0.48
C THR A 253 -11.31 -4.12 -0.77
N LEU A 254 -12.31 -4.92 -1.14
CA LEU A 254 -12.13 -6.28 -1.62
C LEU A 254 -12.43 -6.35 -3.11
N VAL A 255 -11.40 -6.62 -3.92
CA VAL A 255 -11.54 -6.73 -5.37
C VAL A 255 -11.91 -8.16 -5.75
N ARG A 256 -12.85 -8.30 -6.68
CA ARG A 256 -13.29 -9.54 -7.33
C ARG A 256 -13.35 -9.29 -8.84
N GLN A 257 -13.43 -10.37 -9.61
CA GLN A 257 -13.72 -10.32 -11.03
C GLN A 257 -14.69 -11.45 -11.35
N THR A 258 -15.66 -11.19 -12.22
CA THR A 258 -16.50 -12.27 -12.76
C THR A 258 -15.65 -13.21 -13.62
N ASP A 259 -16.03 -14.49 -13.62
CA ASP A 259 -15.45 -15.50 -14.51
C ASP A 259 -15.62 -15.12 -16.00
N PRO A 260 -15.07 -15.93 -16.94
CA PRO A 260 -15.30 -15.76 -18.38
C PRO A 260 -16.76 -15.92 -18.83
N GLN A 261 -17.70 -16.02 -17.88
CA GLN A 261 -19.15 -16.02 -18.06
C GLN A 261 -19.77 -14.93 -17.20
N ALA A 262 -20.85 -14.31 -17.70
CA ALA A 262 -21.62 -13.34 -16.94
C ALA A 262 -22.17 -13.97 -15.65
N GLN A 263 -22.27 -13.16 -14.60
CA GLN A 263 -22.75 -13.57 -13.29
C GLN A 263 -24.02 -12.78 -12.94
N THR A 264 -25.05 -13.47 -12.48
CA THR A 264 -26.28 -12.80 -12.01
C THR A 264 -26.16 -12.51 -10.52
N LEU A 265 -26.21 -11.22 -10.16
CA LEU A 265 -26.37 -10.75 -8.79
C LEU A 265 -27.86 -10.63 -8.49
N VAL A 266 -28.36 -11.51 -7.63
CA VAL A 266 -29.75 -11.49 -7.17
C VAL A 266 -29.87 -10.58 -5.97
N LEU A 267 -30.61 -9.48 -6.10
CA LEU A 267 -30.98 -8.57 -5.01
C LEU A 267 -32.46 -8.77 -4.65
N PRO A 268 -32.93 -8.32 -3.48
CA PRO A 268 -34.32 -8.53 -3.07
C PRO A 268 -35.38 -8.03 -4.06
N GLU A 269 -35.08 -6.99 -4.82
CA GLU A 269 -36.03 -6.30 -5.72
C GLU A 269 -35.67 -6.42 -7.21
N GLN A 270 -34.48 -6.94 -7.54
CA GLN A 270 -34.03 -7.03 -8.93
C GLN A 270 -32.90 -8.04 -9.11
N GLU A 271 -32.76 -8.55 -10.34
CA GLU A 271 -31.57 -9.27 -10.77
C GLU A 271 -30.70 -8.37 -11.64
N ILE A 272 -29.41 -8.33 -11.34
CA ILE A 272 -28.42 -7.57 -12.10
C ILE A 272 -27.47 -8.56 -12.76
N ILE A 273 -27.41 -8.55 -14.09
CA ILE A 273 -26.42 -9.34 -14.83
C ILE A 273 -25.11 -8.54 -14.88
N ILE A 274 -24.09 -9.05 -14.21
CA ILE A 274 -22.73 -8.52 -14.28
C ILE A 274 -22.02 -9.23 -15.46
N PRO A 275 -21.57 -8.49 -16.49
CA PRO A 275 -20.90 -9.10 -17.64
C PRO A 275 -19.64 -9.87 -17.24
N LYS A 276 -19.22 -10.82 -18.08
CA LYS A 276 -17.95 -11.54 -17.91
C LYS A 276 -16.76 -10.58 -17.83
N ASP A 277 -15.67 -11.01 -17.19
CA ASP A 277 -14.43 -10.26 -17.03
C ASP A 277 -14.59 -8.86 -16.40
N THR A 278 -15.68 -8.63 -15.65
CA THR A 278 -15.96 -7.35 -14.97
C THR A 278 -15.31 -7.31 -13.59
N PRO A 279 -14.44 -6.33 -13.28
CA PRO A 279 -13.95 -6.12 -11.93
C PRO A 279 -15.04 -5.55 -11.03
N VAL A 280 -15.22 -6.17 -9.87
CA VAL A 280 -16.17 -5.77 -8.82
C VAL A 280 -15.38 -5.40 -7.58
N ASN A 281 -15.64 -4.22 -7.03
CA ASN A 281 -15.00 -3.75 -5.80
C ASN A 281 -16.04 -3.66 -4.69
N VAL A 282 -15.86 -4.47 -3.63
CA VAL A 282 -16.64 -4.37 -2.40
C VAL A 282 -15.98 -3.34 -1.50
N ASN A 283 -16.64 -2.19 -1.36
CA ASN A 283 -16.22 -1.12 -0.46
C ASN A 283 -16.60 -1.49 0.98
N THR A 284 -15.64 -1.98 1.77
CA THR A 284 -15.90 -2.40 3.15
C THR A 284 -16.15 -1.21 4.06
N ILE A 285 -15.51 -0.05 3.81
CA ILE A 285 -15.76 1.18 4.58
C ILE A 285 -17.24 1.58 4.50
N ALA A 286 -17.80 1.62 3.29
CA ALA A 286 -19.21 1.99 3.10
C ALA A 286 -20.15 0.98 3.79
N LEU A 287 -19.87 -0.32 3.64
CA LEU A 287 -20.62 -1.39 4.32
C LEU A 287 -20.54 -1.25 5.85
N HIS A 288 -19.36 -0.94 6.37
CA HIS A 288 -19.07 -0.83 7.80
C HIS A 288 -19.58 0.46 8.42
N THR A 289 -20.04 1.42 7.62
CA THR A 289 -20.54 2.73 8.09
C THR A 289 -21.97 3.03 7.63
N ASP A 290 -22.68 2.06 7.05
CA ASP A 290 -24.09 2.21 6.67
C ASP A 290 -25.00 2.40 7.91
N PRO A 291 -25.65 3.57 8.07
CA PRO A 291 -26.55 3.82 9.19
C PRO A 291 -27.69 2.79 9.31
N LYS A 292 -28.10 2.16 8.20
CA LYS A 292 -29.15 1.12 8.21
C LYS A 292 -28.75 -0.11 9.02
N GLN A 293 -27.46 -0.44 9.03
CA GLN A 293 -26.94 -1.62 9.75
C GLN A 293 -26.32 -1.23 11.10
N TRP A 294 -25.68 -0.07 11.18
CA TRP A 294 -24.87 0.32 12.34
C TRP A 294 -25.55 1.35 13.26
N GLY A 295 -26.77 1.79 12.91
CA GLY A 295 -27.56 2.75 13.69
C GLY A 295 -27.26 4.21 13.35
N PRO A 296 -27.75 5.16 14.17
CA PRO A 296 -27.68 6.60 13.86
C PRO A 296 -26.27 7.20 13.96
N ASP A 297 -25.33 6.53 14.62
CA ASP A 297 -23.97 7.01 14.87
C ASP A 297 -22.88 6.08 14.28
N PRO A 298 -22.95 5.72 12.99
CA PRO A 298 -22.09 4.68 12.43
C PRO A 298 -20.62 5.09 12.38
N LEU A 299 -20.30 6.39 12.45
CA LEU A 299 -18.92 6.89 12.45
C LEU A 299 -18.32 7.01 13.86
N ALA A 300 -19.13 6.81 14.91
CA ALA A 300 -18.63 6.82 16.28
C ALA A 300 -17.90 5.51 16.59
N TRP A 301 -16.68 5.61 17.12
CA TRP A 301 -15.93 4.46 17.64
C TRP A 301 -16.50 4.07 19.00
N ARG A 302 -17.38 3.07 18.99
CA ARG A 302 -18.18 2.61 20.13
C ARG A 302 -18.11 1.10 20.28
N PRO A 303 -17.12 0.57 21.02
CA PRO A 303 -16.96 -0.87 21.24
C PRO A 303 -18.20 -1.55 21.88
N ASP A 304 -18.95 -0.86 22.73
CA ASP A 304 -20.15 -1.41 23.39
C ASP A 304 -21.22 -1.93 22.41
N ARG A 305 -21.26 -1.42 21.17
CA ARG A 305 -22.24 -1.86 20.16
C ARG A 305 -22.18 -3.35 19.88
N TRP A 306 -21.01 -3.95 20.11
CA TRP A 306 -20.78 -5.36 19.88
C TRP A 306 -21.32 -6.23 21.00
N ILE A 307 -21.62 -5.69 22.17
CA ILE A 307 -22.06 -6.48 23.32
C ILE A 307 -23.58 -6.64 23.32
N LEU A 308 -24.05 -7.87 23.47
CA LEU A 308 -25.47 -8.16 23.62
C LEU A 308 -25.99 -7.57 24.94
N GLN A 309 -27.09 -6.82 24.87
CA GLN A 309 -27.82 -6.32 26.03
C GLN A 309 -29.31 -6.71 25.98
N PRO A 310 -29.94 -7.01 27.13
CA PRO A 310 -29.32 -7.35 28.41
C PRO A 310 -28.72 -8.77 28.34
N CYS A 311 -27.51 -8.97 28.83
CA CYS A 311 -26.91 -10.29 28.97
C CYS A 311 -26.94 -10.69 30.45
N ASP A 312 -27.74 -11.70 30.80
CA ASP A 312 -27.84 -12.23 32.17
C ASP A 312 -26.58 -13.03 32.60
N SER A 313 -25.58 -13.15 31.71
CA SER A 313 -24.32 -13.81 32.02
C SER A 313 -23.32 -12.81 32.59
N PRO A 314 -22.54 -13.18 33.63
CA PRO A 314 -21.42 -12.35 34.09
C PRO A 314 -20.35 -12.17 32.99
N LEU A 315 -20.31 -13.07 32.00
CA LEU A 315 -19.47 -12.92 30.82
C LEU A 315 -20.28 -12.25 29.71
N GLN A 316 -19.91 -11.01 29.39
CA GLN A 316 -20.44 -10.29 28.24
C GLN A 316 -20.24 -11.12 26.96
N LYS A 317 -21.19 -11.07 26.02
CA LYS A 317 -21.07 -11.80 24.76
C LYS A 317 -21.14 -10.85 23.59
N VAL A 318 -20.26 -11.04 22.62
CA VAL A 318 -20.34 -10.33 21.35
C VAL A 318 -21.55 -10.80 20.54
N SER A 319 -22.25 -9.87 19.90
CA SER A 319 -23.39 -10.10 19.02
C SER A 319 -22.96 -10.80 17.73
N ASN A 320 -23.41 -12.04 17.58
CA ASN A 320 -23.22 -12.78 16.33
C ASN A 320 -23.99 -12.14 15.16
N GLU A 321 -25.06 -11.39 15.44
CA GLU A 321 -25.85 -10.72 14.40
C GLU A 321 -25.09 -9.57 13.73
N LEU A 322 -24.22 -8.86 14.46
CA LEU A 322 -23.40 -7.79 13.87
C LEU A 322 -22.19 -8.33 13.12
N LEU A 323 -21.70 -9.51 13.50
CA LEU A 323 -20.55 -10.14 12.86
C LEU A 323 -20.78 -10.41 11.36
N LYS A 324 -22.03 -10.67 10.94
CA LYS A 324 -22.37 -10.88 9.52
C LYS A 324 -22.18 -9.65 8.65
N TYR A 325 -22.06 -8.46 9.25
CA TYR A 325 -21.78 -7.21 8.55
C TYR A 325 -20.31 -6.79 8.65
N LEU A 326 -19.48 -7.54 9.38
CA LEU A 326 -18.06 -7.25 9.57
C LEU A 326 -17.17 -8.00 8.59
N PHE A 327 -16.82 -7.34 7.50
CA PHE A 327 -15.94 -7.84 6.44
C PHE A 327 -14.44 -7.56 6.69
N ALA A 328 -14.00 -7.47 7.94
CA ALA A 328 -12.62 -7.13 8.30
C ALA A 328 -11.59 -8.16 7.81
N TRP A 329 -11.97 -9.44 7.74
CA TRP A 329 -11.15 -10.54 7.23
C TRP A 329 -11.65 -11.06 5.87
N GLY A 330 -12.55 -10.32 5.22
CA GLY A 330 -13.35 -10.83 4.10
C GLY A 330 -14.43 -11.81 4.57
N ASP A 331 -14.99 -12.56 3.62
CA ASP A 331 -16.04 -13.55 3.87
C ASP A 331 -16.00 -14.67 2.80
N GLY A 332 -16.75 -15.75 3.05
CA GLY A 332 -16.92 -16.88 2.17
C GLY A 332 -15.64 -17.73 2.01
N PRO A 333 -15.49 -18.46 0.88
CA PRO A 333 -14.32 -19.32 0.66
C PRO A 333 -12.98 -18.56 0.74
N ARG A 334 -13.00 -17.26 0.41
CA ARG A 334 -11.83 -16.38 0.40
C ARG A 334 -11.57 -15.70 1.75
N LEU A 335 -12.24 -16.11 2.84
CA LEU A 335 -11.98 -15.62 4.20
C LEU A 335 -10.50 -15.74 4.56
N CYS A 336 -9.95 -14.70 5.18
CA CYS A 336 -8.55 -14.61 5.56
C CYS A 336 -8.11 -15.86 6.36
N PRO A 337 -7.07 -16.59 5.92
CA PRO A 337 -6.56 -17.73 6.66
C PRO A 337 -5.95 -17.32 8.01
N GLY A 338 -5.43 -16.08 8.10
CA GLY A 338 -4.78 -15.54 9.29
C GLY A 338 -5.73 -14.91 10.30
N GLN A 339 -7.06 -15.08 10.19
CA GLN A 339 -8.00 -14.44 11.12
C GLN A 339 -7.69 -14.80 12.58
N ARG A 340 -7.64 -16.09 12.90
CA ARG A 340 -7.35 -16.57 14.26
C ARG A 340 -5.94 -16.18 14.72
N PHE A 341 -4.95 -16.30 13.83
CA PHE A 341 -3.58 -15.84 14.06
C PHE A 341 -3.54 -14.37 14.53
N SER A 342 -4.17 -13.47 13.77
CA SER A 342 -4.16 -12.03 14.07
C SER A 342 -4.88 -11.70 15.38
N GLN A 343 -5.97 -12.41 15.69
CA GLN A 343 -6.68 -12.23 16.96
C GLN A 343 -5.82 -12.63 18.16
N ILE A 344 -5.10 -13.75 18.07
CA ILE A 344 -4.20 -14.22 19.13
C ILE A 344 -3.08 -13.20 19.36
N GLU A 345 -2.43 -12.75 18.29
CA GLU A 345 -1.37 -11.74 18.38
C GLU A 345 -1.88 -10.46 19.03
N VAL A 346 -3.00 -9.90 18.53
CA VAL A 346 -3.57 -8.66 19.07
C VAL A 346 -3.91 -8.82 20.55
N PHE A 347 -4.59 -9.90 20.93
CA PHE A 347 -4.98 -10.10 22.32
C PHE A 347 -3.78 -10.33 23.25
N ALA A 348 -2.75 -11.07 22.80
CA ALA A 348 -1.52 -11.22 23.57
C ALA A 348 -0.84 -9.87 23.83
N VAL A 349 -0.76 -9.01 22.80
CA VAL A 349 -0.18 -7.67 22.94
C VAL A 349 -1.01 -6.80 23.89
N LEU A 350 -2.33 -6.74 23.69
CA LEU A 350 -3.20 -5.91 24.53
C LEU A 350 -3.19 -6.37 25.99
N LEU A 351 -3.24 -7.67 26.25
CA LEU A 351 -3.15 -8.21 27.61
C LEU A 351 -1.79 -7.88 28.24
N CYS A 352 -0.69 -8.00 27.50
CA CYS A 352 0.64 -7.68 28.01
C CYS A 352 0.80 -6.18 28.31
N PHE A 353 0.29 -5.31 27.43
CA PHE A 353 0.40 -3.86 27.57
C PHE A 353 -0.46 -3.36 28.72
N PHE A 354 -1.73 -3.76 28.76
CA PHE A 354 -2.71 -3.15 29.66
C PHE A 354 -2.83 -3.84 31.01
N LYS A 355 -2.23 -5.02 31.22
CA LYS A 355 -2.19 -5.67 32.55
C LYS A 355 -1.56 -4.79 33.65
N SER A 356 -0.61 -3.93 33.30
CA SER A 356 0.11 -3.11 34.30
C SER A 356 0.33 -1.66 33.88
N TYR A 357 -0.17 -1.27 32.71
CA TYR A 357 0.04 0.06 32.17
C TYR A 357 -1.26 0.62 31.60
N ARG A 358 -1.30 1.95 31.60
CA ARG A 358 -2.30 2.75 30.90
C ARG A 358 -1.61 3.60 29.86
N VAL A 359 -2.33 3.91 28.79
CA VAL A 359 -1.84 4.80 27.73
C VAL A 359 -2.63 6.09 27.75
N GLU A 360 -1.91 7.20 27.73
CA GLU A 360 -2.49 8.54 27.75
C GLU A 360 -1.79 9.42 26.72
N LEU A 361 -2.54 10.37 26.16
CA LEU A 361 -1.96 11.40 25.31
C LEU A 361 -1.15 12.37 26.14
N VAL A 362 -0.01 12.80 25.61
CA VAL A 362 0.76 13.91 26.20
C VAL A 362 0.31 15.20 25.51
N PRO A 363 -0.40 16.11 26.19
CA PRO A 363 -0.85 17.35 25.59
C PRO A 363 0.35 18.25 25.32
N SER A 364 0.24 19.09 24.28
CA SER A 364 1.21 20.19 24.10
C SER A 364 1.04 21.21 25.24
N HIS A 365 2.07 22.02 25.49
CA HIS A 365 2.09 22.98 26.61
C HIS A 365 0.90 23.97 26.60
N ASP A 366 0.31 24.21 25.44
CA ASP A 366 -0.82 25.12 25.20
C ASP A 366 -2.18 24.41 25.07
N GLN A 367 -2.25 23.09 25.26
CA GLN A 367 -3.45 22.29 25.04
C GLN A 367 -3.97 21.65 26.33
N THR A 368 -5.29 21.70 26.50
CA THR A 368 -5.99 20.85 27.48
C THR A 368 -6.02 19.39 27.00
N MET A 369 -6.27 18.44 27.90
CA MET A 369 -6.40 17.03 27.55
C MET A 369 -7.51 16.77 26.54
N ASP A 370 -8.66 17.45 26.64
CA ASP A 370 -9.77 17.26 25.71
C ASP A 370 -9.47 17.83 24.33
N GLN A 371 -8.73 18.95 24.25
CA GLN A 371 -8.20 19.47 22.99
C GLN A 371 -7.19 18.50 22.39
N ALA A 372 -6.30 17.91 23.18
CA ALA A 372 -5.34 16.91 22.71
C ALA A 372 -6.03 15.66 22.16
N ARG A 373 -7.07 15.15 22.83
CA ARG A 373 -7.91 14.02 22.38
C ARG A 373 -8.64 14.33 21.09
N SER A 374 -9.29 15.50 21.02
CA SER A 374 -10.01 15.95 19.82
C SER A 374 -9.07 16.12 18.63
N HIS A 375 -7.90 16.71 18.86
CA HIS A 375 -6.86 16.85 17.86
C HIS A 375 -6.36 15.48 17.40
N ALA A 376 -6.00 14.57 18.30
CA ALA A 376 -5.55 13.22 17.95
C ALA A 376 -6.60 12.44 17.13
N LEU A 377 -7.88 12.51 17.52
CA LEU A 377 -8.97 11.90 16.76
C LEU A 377 -9.08 12.49 15.35
N SER A 378 -8.93 13.81 15.20
CA SER A 378 -8.93 14.45 13.88
C SER A 378 -7.76 14.00 13.00
N LEU A 379 -6.59 13.69 13.58
CA LEU A 379 -5.43 13.18 12.83
C LEU A 379 -5.68 11.76 12.32
N ILE A 380 -6.42 10.93 13.10
CA ILE A 380 -6.85 9.58 12.71
C ILE A 380 -7.89 9.65 11.58
N GLN A 381 -8.85 10.57 11.68
CA GLN A 381 -9.94 10.69 10.71
C GLN A 381 -9.50 11.37 9.41
N ASN A 382 -8.58 12.34 9.47
CA ASN A 382 -8.19 13.18 8.33
C ASN A 382 -6.74 12.93 7.86
N ILE A 383 -6.42 11.69 7.51
CA ILE A 383 -5.07 11.31 7.03
C ILE A 383 -4.70 12.07 5.73
N GLU A 384 -5.67 12.42 4.88
CA GLU A 384 -5.45 13.24 3.67
C GLU A 384 -5.08 14.71 3.99
N ASP A 385 -5.64 15.29 5.06
CA ASP A 385 -5.28 16.66 5.44
C ASP A 385 -3.93 16.74 6.13
N ASN A 386 -3.43 15.67 6.77
CA ASN A 386 -2.09 15.68 7.37
C ASN A 386 -0.96 15.58 6.35
N THR A 387 -1.19 14.95 5.20
CA THR A 387 -0.23 15.00 4.08
C THR A 387 -0.21 16.38 3.44
N ARG A 388 -1.34 17.09 3.41
CA ARG A 388 -1.42 18.52 3.04
C ARG A 388 -0.87 19.44 4.14
N SER A 389 -1.10 19.16 5.42
CA SER A 389 -0.70 20.02 6.54
C SER A 389 0.78 19.88 6.89
N ARG A 390 1.41 18.69 6.71
CA ARG A 390 2.88 18.57 6.72
C ARG A 390 3.54 19.28 5.54
N SER A 391 2.81 19.50 4.44
CA SER A 391 3.27 20.36 3.34
C SER A 391 3.06 21.85 3.63
N GLN A 392 2.15 22.21 4.56
CA GLN A 392 1.81 23.59 4.91
C GLN A 392 2.41 24.09 6.24
N LYS A 393 2.79 23.22 7.19
CA LYS A 393 3.49 23.59 8.45
C LYS A 393 5.00 23.67 8.25
N LYS A 394 5.42 24.41 7.22
CA LYS A 394 6.73 25.07 7.18
C LYS A 394 6.44 26.55 7.08
N ASP A 395 6.57 27.23 8.23
CA ASP A 395 6.81 28.67 8.34
C ASP A 395 5.71 29.59 7.74
N PRO A 396 5.06 30.51 8.49
CA PRO A 396 4.17 31.51 7.91
C PRO A 396 4.90 32.49 6.96
N THR A 397 6.20 32.32 6.76
CA THR A 397 6.97 32.96 5.71
C THR A 397 7.51 31.96 4.68
N LYS A 398 6.81 31.89 3.53
CA LYS A 398 7.25 31.45 2.17
C LYS A 398 6.95 30.01 1.70
N MET A 399 6.02 30.00 0.73
CA MET A 399 6.15 29.38 -0.61
C MET A 399 5.70 27.92 -0.80
N ASN A 400 4.56 27.78 -1.50
CA ASN A 400 4.09 26.56 -2.15
C ASN A 400 5.12 26.04 -3.17
N LEU A 401 5.45 24.76 -3.07
CA LEU A 401 6.26 24.00 -4.02
C LEU A 401 5.35 23.35 -5.08
N SER A 402 5.04 24.08 -6.15
CA SER A 402 4.94 23.48 -7.48
C SER A 402 6.31 23.59 -8.15
N ILE A 403 6.65 22.67 -9.06
CA ILE A 403 7.91 22.69 -9.85
C ILE A 403 8.03 23.94 -10.76
N GLU A 404 7.14 24.91 -10.64
CA GLU A 404 6.88 25.92 -11.66
C GLU A 404 7.70 27.22 -11.55
N ASN A 405 8.47 27.46 -10.48
CA ASN A 405 9.10 28.77 -10.25
C ASN A 405 10.61 28.76 -10.02
N ASN A 406 11.37 27.83 -10.62
CA ASN A 406 12.81 28.06 -10.79
C ASN A 406 13.09 28.68 -12.16
N PRO A 407 13.22 30.02 -12.27
CA PRO A 407 13.42 30.71 -13.54
C PRO A 407 14.67 30.23 -14.29
N LYS A 408 15.70 29.73 -13.58
CA LYS A 408 16.91 29.20 -14.20
C LYS A 408 16.67 27.85 -14.89
N ILE A 409 15.83 26.98 -14.31
CA ILE A 409 15.48 25.68 -14.90
C ILE A 409 14.54 25.89 -16.09
N LYS A 410 13.52 26.76 -15.94
CA LYS A 410 12.59 27.10 -17.01
C LYS A 410 13.31 27.70 -18.22
N PHE A 411 14.28 28.59 -17.99
CA PHE A 411 15.10 29.17 -19.07
C PHE A 411 15.98 28.12 -19.76
N ARG A 412 16.65 27.24 -19.01
CA ARG A 412 17.44 26.13 -19.60
C ARG A 412 16.58 25.19 -20.44
N LEU A 413 15.36 24.92 -20.02
CA LEU A 413 14.43 24.09 -20.78
C LEU A 413 14.00 24.76 -22.08
N HIS A 414 13.70 26.07 -22.07
CA HIS A 414 13.45 26.81 -23.32
C HIS A 414 14.65 26.78 -24.29
N ILE A 415 15.89 26.86 -23.79
CA ILE A 415 17.11 26.76 -24.63
C ILE A 415 17.21 25.38 -25.29
N ILE A 416 16.92 24.31 -24.54
CA ILE A 416 16.98 22.94 -25.06
C ILE A 416 15.90 22.75 -26.14
N ILE A 417 14.65 23.13 -25.85
CA ILE A 417 13.55 23.00 -26.82
C ILE A 417 13.85 23.88 -28.05
N GLY A 418 14.36 25.10 -27.87
CA GLY A 418 14.72 25.99 -28.98
C GLY A 418 15.81 25.42 -29.88
N SER A 419 16.84 24.79 -29.29
CA SER A 419 17.89 24.09 -30.03
C SER A 419 17.35 22.91 -30.84
N LEU A 420 16.44 22.13 -30.25
CA LEU A 420 15.80 20.99 -30.92
C LEU A 420 14.87 21.44 -32.06
N LEU A 421 14.12 22.53 -31.85
CA LEU A 421 13.30 23.15 -32.91
C LEU A 421 14.15 23.62 -34.08
N LEU A 422 15.26 24.31 -33.82
CA LEU A 422 16.15 24.81 -34.85
C LEU A 422 16.80 23.66 -35.64
N LEU A 423 17.27 22.62 -34.93
CA LEU A 423 17.82 21.43 -35.56
C LEU A 423 16.79 20.75 -36.46
N THR A 424 15.56 20.57 -35.96
CA THR A 424 14.47 19.96 -36.72
C THR A 424 14.14 20.78 -37.96
N PHE A 425 14.09 22.11 -37.84
CA PHE A 425 13.84 23.01 -38.97
C PHE A 425 14.90 22.90 -40.07
N ILE A 426 16.19 22.91 -39.70
CA ILE A 426 17.30 22.75 -40.64
C ILE A 426 17.22 21.39 -41.35
N LEU A 427 16.96 20.32 -40.61
CA LEU A 427 16.86 18.98 -41.19
C LEU A 427 15.66 18.81 -42.11
N VAL A 428 14.52 19.43 -41.79
CA VAL A 428 13.35 19.44 -42.68
C VAL A 428 13.67 20.18 -43.97
N ILE A 429 14.34 21.34 -43.92
CA ILE A 429 14.77 22.07 -45.14
C ILE A 429 15.76 21.24 -45.95
N ALA A 430 16.76 20.64 -45.31
CA ALA A 430 17.74 19.78 -45.97
C ALA A 430 17.07 18.58 -46.65
N ARG A 431 16.06 17.98 -46.01
CA ARG A 431 15.27 16.89 -46.58
C ARG A 431 14.43 17.36 -47.78
N VAL A 432 13.82 18.53 -47.72
CA VAL A 432 13.03 19.10 -48.83
C VAL A 432 13.91 19.50 -50.01
N ALA A 433 15.14 19.93 -49.77
CA ALA A 433 16.11 20.28 -50.81
C ALA A 433 16.77 19.06 -51.48
N ASP A 434 16.64 17.86 -50.91
CA ASP A 434 17.16 16.62 -51.47
C ASP A 434 16.37 16.22 -52.73
N LYS A 435 17.07 16.02 -53.85
CA LYS A 435 16.46 15.69 -55.16
C LYS A 435 15.70 14.36 -55.15
N GLY A 436 15.95 13.48 -54.18
CA GLY A 436 15.26 12.19 -54.02
C GLY A 436 14.00 12.26 -53.16
N THR A 437 13.62 13.43 -52.65
CA THR A 437 12.41 13.65 -51.85
C THR A 437 11.24 14.05 -52.76
N PRO A 438 10.10 13.34 -52.74
CA PRO A 438 8.91 13.75 -53.50
C PRO A 438 8.40 15.12 -53.04
N SER A 439 8.06 16.02 -53.97
CA SER A 439 7.48 17.34 -53.69
C SER A 439 6.01 17.24 -53.27
N SER A 440 5.75 16.54 -52.15
CA SER A 440 4.42 16.43 -51.55
C SER A 440 4.21 17.50 -50.48
N ARG A 441 2.96 17.99 -50.33
CA ARG A 441 2.58 18.94 -49.27
C ARG A 441 2.96 18.44 -47.86
N THR A 442 2.99 17.13 -47.71
CA THR A 442 3.40 16.34 -46.54
C THR A 442 4.85 16.63 -46.11
N ASN A 443 5.77 16.81 -47.06
CA ASN A 443 7.19 17.05 -46.77
C ASN A 443 7.48 18.52 -46.40
N THR A 444 6.66 19.47 -46.87
CA THR A 444 6.79 20.90 -46.55
C THR A 444 6.12 21.27 -45.22
N TRP A 445 5.23 20.42 -44.70
CA TRP A 445 4.48 20.67 -43.46
C TRP A 445 5.37 20.83 -42.22
N GLY A 446 6.51 20.13 -42.18
CA GLY A 446 7.48 20.28 -41.09
C GLY A 446 8.02 21.70 -40.92
N ILE A 447 8.12 22.46 -42.02
CA ILE A 447 8.54 23.87 -42.01
C ILE A 447 7.50 24.71 -41.28
N ALA A 448 6.21 24.52 -41.60
CA ALA A 448 5.10 25.25 -40.98
C ALA A 448 4.96 24.94 -39.49
N VAL A 449 5.11 23.66 -39.10
CA VAL A 449 5.06 23.23 -37.70
C VAL A 449 6.19 23.87 -36.90
N CYS A 450 7.43 23.83 -37.41
CA CYS A 450 8.58 24.44 -36.75
C CYS A 450 8.42 25.97 -36.60
N LEU A 451 7.95 26.67 -37.63
CA LEU A 451 7.70 28.11 -37.58
C LEU A 451 6.63 28.47 -36.54
N LYS A 452 5.53 27.73 -36.50
CA LYS A 452 4.47 27.90 -35.49
C LYS A 452 5.01 27.68 -34.07
N SER A 453 5.75 26.60 -33.84
CA SER A 453 6.34 26.28 -32.53
C SER A 453 7.37 27.33 -32.10
N ALA A 454 8.14 27.89 -33.05
CA ALA A 454 9.06 29.00 -32.77
C ALA A 454 8.32 30.26 -32.29
N VAL A 455 7.20 30.62 -32.93
CA VAL A 455 6.37 31.76 -32.48
C VAL A 455 5.81 31.54 -31.07
N PHE A 456 5.34 30.33 -30.77
CA PHE A 456 4.81 29.99 -29.45
C PHE A 456 5.89 30.08 -28.37
N MET A 457 7.08 29.56 -28.67
CA MET A 457 8.23 29.62 -27.78
C MET A 457 8.70 31.06 -27.55
N ILE A 458 8.75 31.89 -28.60
CA ILE A 458 9.12 33.31 -28.46
C ILE A 458 8.14 34.00 -27.52
N TYR A 459 6.84 33.79 -27.69
CA TYR A 459 5.82 34.33 -26.78
C TYR A 459 6.06 33.87 -25.34
N GLN A 460 6.31 32.58 -25.11
CA GLN A 460 6.55 32.02 -23.77
C GLN A 460 7.83 32.56 -23.11
N VAL A 461 8.93 32.65 -23.86
CA VAL A 461 10.21 33.17 -23.37
C VAL A 461 10.09 34.66 -23.05
N VAL A 462 9.50 35.45 -23.96
CA VAL A 462 9.38 36.89 -23.80
C VAL A 462 8.45 37.23 -22.63
N THR A 463 7.31 36.56 -22.50
CA THR A 463 6.38 36.79 -21.38
C THR A 463 6.92 36.28 -20.03
N ALA A 464 7.77 35.24 -20.04
CA ALA A 464 8.38 34.71 -18.81
C ALA A 464 9.63 35.49 -18.35
N HIS A 465 10.43 36.04 -19.27
CA HIS A 465 11.77 36.56 -18.94
C HIS A 465 11.98 38.05 -19.25
N ALA A 466 11.14 38.70 -20.06
CA ALA A 466 11.26 40.13 -20.32
C ALA A 466 10.27 40.93 -19.47
N ALA A 467 10.79 41.77 -18.57
CA ALA A 467 9.98 42.57 -17.64
C ALA A 467 8.91 43.42 -18.35
N ARG A 468 9.23 43.95 -19.53
CA ARG A 468 8.32 44.74 -20.38
C ARG A 468 7.08 43.98 -20.86
N PHE A 469 7.17 42.65 -21.00
CA PHE A 469 6.12 41.82 -21.57
C PHE A 469 5.41 40.94 -20.56
N LYS A 470 5.82 40.99 -19.29
CA LYS A 470 5.24 40.20 -18.19
C LYS A 470 3.74 40.45 -17.99
N ARG A 471 3.24 41.65 -18.35
CA ARG A 471 1.80 42.00 -18.31
C ARG A 471 0.93 41.16 -19.27
N TRP A 472 1.54 40.53 -20.28
CA TRP A 472 0.86 39.66 -21.23
C TRP A 472 0.99 38.17 -20.86
N ALA A 473 1.69 37.84 -19.76
CA ALA A 473 1.82 36.47 -19.31
C ALA A 473 0.46 35.94 -18.82
N SER A 474 -0.04 34.90 -19.49
CA SER A 474 -1.28 34.22 -19.11
C SER A 474 -1.04 32.73 -19.01
N SER A 475 -1.29 32.15 -17.83
CA SER A 475 -1.18 30.71 -17.60
C SER A 475 -2.15 29.93 -18.51
N LYS A 476 -3.39 30.44 -18.68
CA LYS A 476 -4.37 29.86 -19.60
C LYS A 476 -3.89 29.90 -21.05
N ALA A 477 -3.27 31.00 -21.49
CA ALA A 477 -2.73 31.10 -22.85
C ALA A 477 -1.57 30.12 -23.06
N ASN A 478 -0.65 30.01 -22.11
CA ASN A 478 0.48 29.07 -22.20
C ASN A 478 0.00 27.61 -22.26
N MET A 479 -1.00 27.25 -21.46
CA MET A 479 -1.60 25.92 -21.48
C MET A 479 -2.23 25.59 -22.84
N ILE A 480 -3.00 26.53 -23.41
CA ILE A 480 -3.62 26.35 -24.74
C ILE A 480 -2.54 26.20 -25.82
N LEU A 481 -1.49 27.02 -25.79
CA LEU A 481 -0.39 26.96 -26.75
C LEU A 481 0.36 25.62 -26.67
N ASN A 482 0.59 25.07 -25.47
CA ASN A 482 1.25 23.76 -25.28
C ASN A 482 0.39 22.60 -25.80
N ILE A 483 -0.92 22.63 -25.56
CA ILE A 483 -1.86 21.62 -26.07
C ILE A 483 -1.84 21.63 -27.60
N ILE A 484 -1.95 22.81 -28.21
CA ILE A 484 -1.87 22.96 -29.66
C ILE A 484 -0.51 22.48 -30.17
N ASP A 485 0.60 22.88 -29.54
CA ASP A 485 1.94 22.45 -29.99
C ASP A 485 2.10 20.93 -29.96
N THR A 486 1.63 20.29 -28.91
CA THR A 486 1.65 18.83 -28.74
C THR A 486 0.90 18.12 -29.86
N ILE A 487 -0.31 18.57 -30.21
CA ILE A 487 -1.09 17.96 -31.29
C ILE A 487 -0.36 18.06 -32.64
N PHE A 488 0.27 19.20 -32.92
CA PHE A 488 0.98 19.41 -34.19
C PHE A 488 2.29 18.62 -34.28
N TRP A 489 3.04 18.45 -33.18
CA TRP A 489 4.23 17.58 -33.15
C TRP A 489 3.87 16.11 -33.36
N PHE A 490 2.77 15.66 -32.77
CA PHE A 490 2.27 14.30 -33.00
C PHE A 490 1.82 14.09 -34.44
N ALA A 491 1.09 15.06 -35.01
CA ALA A 491 0.70 15.02 -36.41
C ALA A 491 1.94 14.96 -37.33
N LEU A 492 2.96 15.79 -37.07
CA LEU A 492 4.20 15.78 -37.84
C LEU A 492 4.96 14.46 -37.71
N PHE A 493 4.95 13.82 -36.54
CA PHE A 493 5.53 12.50 -36.32
C PHE A 493 4.88 11.45 -37.23
N ILE A 494 3.55 11.34 -37.23
CA ILE A 494 2.80 10.40 -38.08
C ILE A 494 3.05 10.70 -39.56
N ILE A 495 2.95 11.97 -39.95
CA ILE A 495 3.15 12.44 -41.31
C ILE A 495 4.58 12.12 -41.81
N SER A 496 5.59 12.28 -40.96
CA SER A 496 6.99 12.03 -41.31
C SER A 496 7.30 10.55 -41.45
N ILE A 497 6.61 9.67 -40.71
CA ILE A 497 6.69 8.21 -40.91
C ILE A 497 6.17 7.87 -42.31
N MET A 498 4.96 8.34 -42.64
CA MET A 498 4.33 8.08 -43.94
C MET A 498 5.18 8.63 -45.10
N GLY A 499 5.72 9.84 -44.96
CA GLY A 499 6.56 10.48 -45.98
C GLY A 499 7.93 9.80 -46.18
N THR A 500 8.46 9.10 -45.16
CA THR A 500 9.75 8.40 -45.25
C THR A 500 9.64 7.10 -46.03
N SER A 501 8.47 6.47 -46.04
CA SER A 501 8.18 5.26 -46.81
C SER A 501 8.15 5.48 -48.33
N GLY A 502 7.97 6.72 -48.79
CA GLY A 502 7.89 7.08 -50.21
C GLY A 502 9.16 7.69 -50.83
N SER A 503 10.29 7.72 -50.11
CA SER A 503 11.53 8.33 -50.60
C SER A 503 12.42 7.32 -51.33
N HIS A 504 12.97 7.72 -52.48
CA HIS A 504 13.84 6.86 -53.31
C HIS A 504 15.34 7.05 -53.04
N SER A 505 15.76 8.11 -52.33
CA SER A 505 17.15 8.32 -51.94
C SER A 505 17.45 7.86 -50.51
N THR A 506 18.60 7.21 -50.31
CA THR A 506 19.12 6.78 -49.01
C THR A 506 19.34 7.97 -48.07
N SER A 507 19.80 9.12 -48.59
CA SER A 507 20.01 10.35 -47.80
C SER A 507 18.69 10.89 -47.25
N SER A 508 17.66 10.98 -48.11
CA SER A 508 16.34 11.46 -47.69
C SER A 508 15.70 10.50 -46.69
N ARG A 509 15.80 9.18 -46.87
CA ARG A 509 15.30 8.20 -45.88
C ARG A 509 15.96 8.36 -44.50
N ALA A 510 17.28 8.54 -44.45
CA ALA A 510 18.01 8.76 -43.20
C ALA A 510 17.56 10.07 -42.51
N LEU A 511 17.45 11.17 -43.25
CA LEU A 511 16.95 12.44 -42.72
C LEU A 511 15.52 12.31 -42.16
N GLY A 512 14.69 11.49 -42.79
CA GLY A 512 13.31 11.22 -42.33
C GLY A 512 13.22 10.53 -41.00
N VAL A 513 14.02 9.49 -40.80
CA VAL A 513 14.07 8.78 -39.52
C VAL A 513 14.51 9.72 -38.40
N ILE A 514 15.50 10.59 -38.66
CA ILE A 514 15.96 11.58 -37.67
C ILE A 514 14.85 12.59 -37.34
N ILE A 515 14.12 13.10 -38.35
CA ILE A 515 12.99 14.02 -38.14
C ILE A 515 11.85 13.35 -37.37
N VAL A 516 11.57 12.06 -37.62
CA VAL A 516 10.57 11.29 -36.85
C VAL A 516 10.96 11.20 -35.38
N ILE A 517 12.23 10.89 -35.09
CA ILE A 517 12.74 10.82 -33.70
C ILE A 517 12.64 12.19 -33.03
N LEU A 518 13.09 13.25 -33.71
CA LEU A 518 13.03 14.61 -33.16
C LEU A 518 11.59 15.09 -32.93
N ALA A 519 10.66 14.78 -33.83
CA ALA A 519 9.25 15.10 -33.67
C ALA A 519 8.62 14.37 -32.47
N LEU A 520 9.00 13.10 -32.24
CA LEU A 520 8.56 12.33 -31.08
C LEU A 520 9.13 12.89 -29.77
N VAL A 521 10.41 13.28 -29.77
CA VAL A 521 11.05 13.92 -28.61
C VAL A 521 10.40 15.26 -28.31
N LEU A 522 10.14 16.10 -29.32
CA LEU A 522 9.48 17.39 -29.16
C LEU A 522 8.03 17.23 -28.68
N TRP A 523 7.31 16.23 -29.17
CA TRP A 523 5.98 15.86 -28.66
C TRP A 523 6.00 15.44 -27.20
N TYR A 524 6.97 14.61 -26.79
CA TYR A 524 7.10 14.17 -25.40
C TYR A 524 7.45 15.34 -24.47
N VAL A 525 8.40 16.19 -24.90
CA VAL A 525 8.82 17.35 -24.12
C VAL A 525 7.68 18.38 -24.01
N SER A 526 6.86 18.58 -25.05
CA SER A 526 5.73 19.52 -25.00
C SER A 526 4.60 19.08 -24.05
N GLN A 527 4.51 17.81 -23.67
CA GLN A 527 3.57 17.31 -22.65
C GLN A 527 4.06 17.52 -21.22
N THR A 528 5.37 17.59 -21.03
CA THR A 528 5.98 17.77 -19.69
C THR A 528 6.13 19.23 -19.28
N TYR A 529 5.72 20.14 -20.17
CA TYR A 529 5.94 21.58 -20.07
C TYR A 529 4.69 22.36 -19.64
#